data_AF-A0A9P1AVP7-F1
#
_entry.id   AF-A0A9P1AVP7-F1
#
_cell.length_a   1.000
_cell.length_b   1.000
_cell.length_c   1.000
_cell.angle_alpha   90.00
_cell.angle_beta   90.00
_cell.angle_gamma   90.00
#
_symmetry.space_group_name_H-M   'P 1'
#
loop_
_entity.id
_entity.type
_entity.pdbx_description
1 polymer ?
#
loop_
_entity_poly.entity_id
_entity_poly.type
_entity_poly.pdbx_seq_one_letter_code
_entity_poly.pdbx_strand_id
1 'polypeptide(L)'
;MSPSKTSPTEPTWKSSLGKALAPGSEWPDKDELLDVVYWGKQVLSLFVGLIFGFTPMTGILGIISYVVISSVVAQHYVTKFQKVDEDDVGGFWELSKEGFGAAFATYMVTWITQRVSERRIKILKECEAEKLSCSVFDALNGFSSTDEPLQGMWTLTPVILKLPNVSDWTIVSEDTSEIGVKYLKRYSNSDKSIFSGFGLKDKEATIIHHFGMNTPDNFQYPLLSAGFILSRVAIERIRKAREDDRWNGFAIDASYEFALLLYKRLSLRLTHDPSVFCCGNHSVSDGCLVRCSVPQPTSATLRDTDIQVMIKTYTGYHQSRLPVLRDTWTARIPRVEYCSDKRDEQIPTIDLGVANTDRGHCGKTWAIFKRFLEKPGDGTKWLLIADDDTLMSWKRLKNVLEAFDPKDSIIIGERYGFGLSVNGQTGYDYPTGGSGMIFSRSAVRYLLETCPACAADNDPDDMTIGICAIQSGIPIVHEPGLHQARPQDYARECLQYPISFHKFTDIDPRHVYRTYLADDEESEIDIRSEL
;
A
#
# COMPACT_ATOMS: atom_id res chain seq x y z
N MET A 1 -70.97 -26.24 25.20
CA MET A 1 -69.63 -26.11 25.81
C MET A 1 -68.65 -26.73 24.83
N SER A 2 -67.97 -25.89 24.05
CA SER A 2 -66.86 -26.28 23.19
C SER A 2 -65.60 -25.63 23.77
N PRO A 3 -64.48 -26.35 23.93
CA PRO A 3 -63.29 -25.79 24.57
C PRO A 3 -62.61 -24.80 23.61
N SER A 4 -62.23 -23.64 24.15
CA SER A 4 -61.50 -22.60 23.43
C SER A 4 -60.08 -23.07 23.09
N LYS A 5 -59.70 -22.98 21.81
CA LYS A 5 -58.30 -23.08 21.39
C LYS A 5 -57.56 -21.81 21.82
N THR A 6 -56.62 -21.94 22.74
CA THR A 6 -55.61 -20.92 23.05
C THR A 6 -54.57 -20.90 21.92
N SER A 7 -54.31 -19.72 21.34
CA SER A 7 -53.21 -19.48 20.41
C SER A 7 -51.87 -19.44 21.17
N PRO A 8 -50.75 -19.96 20.62
CA PRO A 8 -49.46 -19.92 21.29
C PRO A 8 -48.93 -18.47 21.34
N THR A 9 -48.48 -18.03 22.51
CA THR A 9 -47.73 -16.78 22.71
C THR A 9 -46.34 -16.90 22.07
N GLU A 10 -45.95 -15.96 21.22
CA GLU A 10 -44.61 -15.90 20.62
C GLU A 10 -43.52 -15.88 21.71
N PRO A 11 -42.43 -16.67 21.54
CA PRO A 11 -41.35 -16.73 22.51
C PRO A 11 -40.62 -15.37 22.60
N THR A 12 -40.27 -14.97 23.82
CA THR A 12 -39.48 -13.75 24.05
C THR A 12 -38.00 -14.07 24.03
N TRP A 13 -37.15 -13.17 23.52
CA TRP A 13 -35.69 -13.39 23.41
C TRP A 13 -35.01 -13.85 24.71
N LYS A 14 -35.50 -13.41 25.87
CA LYS A 14 -35.01 -13.85 27.20
C LYS A 14 -35.28 -15.33 27.46
N SER A 15 -36.45 -15.82 27.04
CA SER A 15 -36.83 -17.21 27.18
C SER A 15 -36.01 -18.11 26.24
N SER A 16 -35.81 -17.69 24.99
CA SER A 16 -34.97 -18.41 24.03
C SER A 16 -33.51 -18.44 24.45
N LEU A 17 -32.96 -17.35 24.99
CA LEU A 17 -31.61 -17.32 25.55
C LEU A 17 -31.47 -18.22 26.80
N GLY A 18 -32.50 -18.26 27.66
CA GLY A 18 -32.54 -19.15 28.81
C GLY A 18 -32.51 -20.63 28.39
N LYS A 19 -33.31 -21.01 27.38
CA LYS A 19 -33.27 -22.35 26.77
C LYS A 19 -31.93 -22.64 26.10
N ALA A 20 -31.36 -21.67 25.39
CA ALA A 20 -30.09 -21.82 24.69
C ALA A 20 -28.91 -22.17 25.62
N LEU A 21 -28.94 -21.68 26.86
CA LEU A 21 -27.90 -21.92 27.86
C LEU A 21 -28.18 -23.13 28.76
N ALA A 22 -29.40 -23.66 28.73
CA ALA A 22 -29.78 -24.85 29.48
C ALA A 22 -29.61 -26.12 28.61
N PRO A 23 -28.92 -27.17 29.12
CA PRO A 23 -28.71 -28.39 28.36
C PRO A 23 -30.01 -29.18 28.20
N GLY A 24 -30.27 -29.71 27.01
CA GLY A 24 -31.44 -30.54 26.74
C GLY A 24 -32.78 -29.81 26.77
N SER A 25 -32.82 -28.54 26.35
CA SER A 25 -34.07 -27.78 26.32
C SER A 25 -35.01 -28.28 25.21
N GLU A 26 -36.31 -28.15 25.41
CA GLU A 26 -37.29 -28.45 24.36
C GLU A 26 -37.42 -27.29 23.37
N TRP A 27 -37.39 -27.63 22.08
CA TRP A 27 -37.51 -26.70 20.95
C TRP A 27 -38.72 -27.11 20.10
N PRO A 28 -39.94 -26.65 20.45
CA PRO A 28 -41.16 -26.99 19.71
C PRO A 28 -41.18 -26.40 18.29
N ASP A 29 -40.45 -25.31 18.10
CA ASP A 29 -40.21 -24.65 16.84
C ASP A 29 -38.73 -24.79 16.49
N LYS A 30 -38.43 -25.45 15.37
CA LYS A 30 -37.04 -25.65 14.93
C LYS A 30 -36.39 -24.31 14.55
N ASP A 31 -37.18 -23.34 14.09
CA ASP A 31 -36.66 -22.05 13.64
C ASP A 31 -36.14 -21.25 14.84
N GLU A 32 -36.75 -21.40 16.04
CA GLU A 32 -36.24 -20.83 17.30
C GLU A 32 -34.84 -21.35 17.66
N LEU A 33 -34.56 -22.64 17.40
CA LEU A 33 -33.25 -23.25 17.64
C LEU A 33 -32.23 -22.84 16.56
N LEU A 34 -32.66 -22.75 15.29
CA LEU A 34 -31.82 -22.30 14.19
C LEU A 34 -31.39 -20.84 14.37
N ASP A 35 -32.25 -19.97 14.89
CA ASP A 35 -31.90 -18.60 15.27
C ASP A 35 -30.83 -18.55 16.37
N VAL A 36 -30.92 -19.43 17.37
CA VAL A 36 -29.89 -19.55 18.42
C VAL A 36 -28.56 -20.01 17.83
N VAL A 37 -28.58 -20.97 16.90
CA VAL A 37 -27.38 -21.43 16.18
C VAL A 37 -26.80 -20.30 15.32
N TYR A 38 -27.63 -19.54 14.62
CA TYR A 38 -27.22 -18.38 13.82
C TYR A 38 -26.42 -17.39 14.68
N TRP A 39 -26.99 -16.93 15.80
CA TRP A 39 -26.34 -15.96 16.68
C TRP A 39 -25.13 -16.56 17.41
N GLY A 40 -25.21 -17.83 17.80
CA GLY A 40 -24.07 -18.57 18.36
C GLY A 40 -22.89 -18.63 17.40
N LYS A 41 -23.13 -18.86 16.11
CA LYS A 41 -22.10 -18.80 15.07
C LYS A 41 -21.51 -17.40 14.90
N GLN A 42 -22.30 -16.33 14.99
CA GLN A 42 -21.75 -14.96 14.94
C GLN A 42 -20.75 -14.72 16.07
N VAL A 43 -21.10 -15.09 17.29
CA VAL A 43 -20.23 -14.95 18.46
C VAL A 43 -18.98 -15.83 18.31
N LEU A 44 -19.13 -17.09 17.93
CA LEU A 44 -18.01 -17.99 17.66
C LEU A 44 -17.06 -17.42 16.60
N SER A 45 -17.61 -16.83 15.54
CA SER A 45 -16.83 -16.28 14.43
C SER A 45 -15.98 -15.09 14.84
N LEU A 46 -16.52 -14.21 15.68
CA LEU A 46 -15.77 -13.11 16.27
C LEU A 46 -14.60 -13.65 17.11
N PHE A 47 -14.83 -14.63 17.98
CA PHE A 47 -13.77 -15.22 18.81
C PHE A 47 -12.70 -15.94 18.00
N VAL A 48 -13.11 -16.80 17.05
CA VAL A 48 -12.16 -17.54 16.21
C VAL A 48 -11.36 -16.59 15.33
N GLY A 49 -12.00 -15.56 14.75
CA GLY A 49 -11.32 -14.55 13.96
C GLY A 49 -10.28 -13.76 14.76
N LEU A 50 -10.60 -13.36 16.00
CA LEU A 50 -9.63 -12.73 16.90
C LEU A 50 -8.45 -13.67 17.23
N ILE A 51 -8.72 -14.91 17.61
CA ILE A 51 -7.67 -15.91 17.94
C ILE A 51 -6.77 -16.14 16.73
N PHE A 52 -7.37 -16.43 15.57
CA PHE A 52 -6.62 -16.69 14.35
C PHE A 52 -5.85 -15.45 13.88
N GLY A 53 -6.38 -14.26 14.17
CA GLY A 53 -5.71 -12.98 13.96
C GLY A 53 -4.43 -12.81 14.78
N PHE A 54 -4.29 -13.47 15.93
CA PHE A 54 -3.07 -13.46 16.76
C PHE A 54 -2.16 -14.67 16.53
N THR A 55 -2.55 -15.63 15.67
CA THR A 55 -1.77 -16.86 15.38
C THR A 55 -1.24 -16.87 13.95
N PRO A 56 -0.18 -17.63 13.61
CA PRO A 56 0.40 -17.66 12.26
C PRO A 56 -0.44 -18.39 11.19
N MET A 57 -1.71 -18.71 11.44
CA MET A 57 -2.61 -19.32 10.45
C MET A 57 -2.84 -18.39 9.24
N THR A 58 -2.32 -18.74 8.06
CA THR A 58 -2.42 -17.95 6.81
C THR A 58 -3.17 -18.69 5.71
N GLY A 59 -3.70 -17.92 4.75
CA GLY A 59 -4.19 -18.44 3.47
C GLY A 59 -5.31 -19.46 3.60
N ILE A 60 -5.32 -20.45 2.70
CA ILE A 60 -6.41 -21.43 2.61
C ILE A 60 -6.57 -22.29 3.88
N LEU A 61 -5.50 -22.48 4.65
CA LEU A 61 -5.54 -23.28 5.87
C LEU A 61 -6.39 -22.61 6.96
N GLY A 62 -6.35 -21.28 7.08
CA GLY A 62 -7.21 -20.55 8.02
C GLY A 62 -8.69 -20.68 7.65
N ILE A 63 -9.01 -20.54 6.36
CA ILE A 63 -10.37 -20.68 5.82
C ILE A 63 -10.92 -22.08 6.08
N ILE A 64 -10.19 -23.13 5.69
CA ILE A 64 -10.63 -24.52 5.88
C ILE A 64 -10.83 -24.82 7.37
N SER A 65 -9.90 -24.36 8.21
CA SER A 65 -9.98 -24.59 9.66
C SER A 65 -11.23 -23.92 10.26
N TYR A 66 -11.57 -22.69 9.85
CA TYR A 66 -12.78 -22.03 10.31
C TYR A 66 -14.06 -22.77 9.87
N VAL A 67 -14.12 -23.23 8.61
CA VAL A 67 -15.27 -24.01 8.11
C VAL A 67 -15.48 -25.25 8.97
N VAL A 68 -14.41 -25.98 9.26
CA VAL A 68 -14.45 -27.18 10.11
C VAL A 68 -14.89 -26.84 11.53
N ILE A 69 -14.28 -25.82 12.16
CA ILE A 69 -14.62 -25.41 13.53
C ILE A 69 -16.08 -24.98 13.63
N SER A 70 -16.56 -24.13 12.72
CA SER A 70 -17.92 -23.61 12.72
C SER A 70 -18.97 -24.73 12.58
N SER A 71 -18.76 -25.65 11.63
CA SER A 71 -19.64 -26.81 11.44
C SER A 71 -19.62 -27.78 12.63
N VAL A 72 -18.44 -28.11 13.15
CA VAL A 72 -18.30 -29.06 14.27
C VAL A 72 -18.90 -28.50 15.56
N VAL A 73 -18.70 -27.22 15.87
CA VAL A 73 -19.25 -26.59 17.08
C VAL A 73 -20.77 -26.51 17.01
N ALA A 74 -21.34 -26.13 15.86
CA ALA A 74 -22.79 -26.10 15.67
C ALA A 74 -23.40 -27.50 15.83
N GLN A 75 -22.79 -28.51 15.18
CA GLN A 75 -23.21 -29.90 15.28
C GLN A 75 -23.16 -30.41 16.72
N HIS A 76 -22.07 -30.13 17.43
CA HIS A 76 -21.91 -30.56 18.83
C HIS A 76 -22.92 -29.86 19.74
N TYR A 77 -23.18 -28.58 19.51
CA TYR A 77 -24.17 -27.81 20.26
C TYR A 77 -25.58 -28.42 20.14
N VAL A 78 -26.03 -28.73 18.93
CA VAL A 78 -27.37 -29.29 18.71
C VAL A 78 -27.47 -30.73 19.24
N THR A 79 -26.57 -31.61 18.82
CA THR A 79 -26.71 -33.06 19.10
C THR A 79 -26.25 -33.48 20.49
N LYS A 80 -25.25 -32.80 21.07
CA LYS A 80 -24.67 -33.18 22.37
C LYS A 80 -25.14 -32.27 23.51
N PHE A 81 -25.22 -30.97 23.27
CA PHE A 81 -25.61 -30.02 24.31
C PHE A 81 -27.13 -29.88 24.42
N GLN A 82 -27.83 -29.64 23.30
CA GLN A 82 -29.29 -29.56 23.26
C GLN A 82 -29.96 -30.95 23.14
N LYS A 83 -29.21 -32.00 22.80
CA LYS A 83 -29.70 -33.38 22.66
C LYS A 83 -30.88 -33.51 21.67
N VAL A 84 -30.90 -32.66 20.65
CA VAL A 84 -31.89 -32.69 19.57
C VAL A 84 -31.37 -33.63 18.47
N ASP A 85 -32.26 -34.43 17.89
CA ASP A 85 -31.89 -35.27 16.75
C ASP A 85 -31.59 -34.38 15.54
N GLU A 86 -30.53 -34.73 14.81
CA GLU A 86 -30.08 -33.94 13.66
C GLU A 86 -31.12 -33.93 12.54
N ASP A 87 -31.84 -35.04 12.38
CA ASP A 87 -32.89 -35.18 11.37
C ASP A 87 -34.09 -34.26 11.65
N ASP A 88 -34.35 -33.92 12.92
CA ASP A 88 -35.45 -33.03 13.33
C ASP A 88 -35.19 -31.55 12.94
N VAL A 89 -33.92 -31.20 12.69
CA VAL A 89 -33.50 -29.84 12.28
C VAL A 89 -33.03 -29.78 10.82
N GLY A 90 -33.34 -30.80 10.01
CA GLY A 90 -33.02 -30.82 8.58
C GLY A 90 -31.65 -31.38 8.21
N GLY A 91 -30.98 -32.04 9.15
CA GLY A 91 -29.71 -32.70 8.92
C GLY A 91 -28.49 -31.76 8.98
N PHE A 92 -27.30 -32.36 8.85
CA PHE A 92 -26.00 -31.69 8.96
C PHE A 92 -25.87 -30.51 8.02
N TRP A 93 -26.43 -30.61 6.81
CA TRP A 93 -26.30 -29.59 5.78
C TRP A 93 -27.14 -28.35 6.05
N GLU A 94 -28.36 -28.50 6.58
CA GLU A 94 -29.21 -27.37 6.98
C GLU A 94 -28.54 -26.65 8.16
N LEU A 95 -28.13 -27.40 9.18
CA LEU A 95 -27.43 -26.86 10.34
C LEU A 95 -26.10 -26.19 9.99
N SER A 96 -25.31 -26.76 9.08
CA SER A 96 -24.03 -26.19 8.66
C SER A 96 -24.20 -24.90 7.88
N LYS A 97 -25.19 -24.83 6.99
CA LYS A 97 -25.47 -23.64 6.16
C LYS A 97 -26.12 -22.51 6.93
N GLU A 98 -26.86 -22.81 7.99
CA GLU A 98 -27.58 -21.80 8.77
C GLU A 98 -26.65 -20.69 9.26
N GLY A 99 -26.94 -19.45 8.88
CA GLY A 99 -26.10 -18.28 9.19
C GLY A 99 -24.66 -18.28 8.68
N PHE A 100 -24.23 -19.28 7.89
CA PHE A 100 -22.83 -19.48 7.56
C PHE A 100 -22.22 -18.31 6.78
N GLY A 101 -22.93 -17.78 5.78
CA GLY A 101 -22.41 -16.68 4.96
C GLY A 101 -22.10 -15.42 5.78
N ALA A 102 -23.01 -15.04 6.68
CA ALA A 102 -22.82 -13.89 7.56
C ALA A 102 -21.72 -14.16 8.60
N ALA A 103 -21.71 -15.35 9.21
CA ALA A 103 -20.71 -15.74 10.21
C ALA A 103 -19.29 -15.79 9.60
N PHE A 104 -19.18 -16.31 8.38
CA PHE A 104 -17.95 -16.34 7.61
C PHE A 104 -17.46 -14.92 7.29
N ALA A 105 -18.34 -14.00 6.91
CA ALA A 105 -17.98 -12.60 6.71
C ALA A 105 -17.45 -11.96 8.02
N THR A 106 -18.12 -12.18 9.16
CA THR A 106 -17.66 -11.72 10.48
C THR A 106 -16.27 -12.27 10.82
N TYR A 107 -16.05 -13.57 10.60
CA TYR A 107 -14.73 -14.21 10.77
C TYR A 107 -13.67 -13.56 9.87
N MET A 108 -13.96 -13.39 8.58
CA MET A 108 -13.02 -12.80 7.63
C MET A 108 -12.65 -11.37 8.00
N VAL A 109 -13.64 -10.53 8.35
CA VAL A 109 -13.40 -9.16 8.79
C VAL A 109 -12.52 -9.13 10.04
N THR A 110 -12.88 -9.92 11.06
CA THR A 110 -12.13 -9.93 12.33
C THR A 110 -10.72 -10.52 12.20
N TRP A 111 -10.56 -11.59 11.41
CA TRP A 111 -9.27 -12.20 11.12
C TRP A 111 -8.35 -11.28 10.30
N ILE A 112 -8.87 -10.65 9.25
CA ILE A 112 -8.10 -9.73 8.40
C ILE A 112 -7.75 -8.46 9.16
N THR A 113 -8.72 -7.79 9.79
CA THR A 113 -8.48 -6.53 10.54
C THR A 113 -7.46 -6.69 11.65
N GLN A 114 -7.50 -7.83 12.35
CA GLN A 114 -6.55 -8.13 13.41
C GLN A 114 -5.12 -8.32 12.87
N ARG A 115 -4.98 -8.98 11.71
CA ARG A 115 -3.69 -9.21 11.05
C ARG A 115 -3.10 -7.97 10.39
N VAL A 116 -3.93 -7.21 9.68
CA VAL A 116 -3.55 -5.92 9.07
C VAL A 116 -3.06 -4.94 10.15
N SER A 117 -3.45 -5.14 11.41
CA SER A 117 -3.09 -4.27 12.53
C SER A 117 -1.90 -4.75 13.37
N GLU A 118 -1.24 -5.88 13.06
CA GLU A 118 -0.22 -6.49 13.94
C GLU A 118 0.93 -5.56 14.32
N ARG A 119 1.51 -4.83 13.35
CA ARG A 119 2.59 -3.86 13.60
C ARG A 119 2.11 -2.71 14.50
N ARG A 120 0.97 -2.10 14.17
CA ARG A 120 0.39 -0.99 14.94
C ARG A 120 0.05 -1.43 16.36
N ILE A 121 -0.53 -2.62 16.52
CA ILE A 121 -0.85 -3.20 17.83
C ILE A 121 0.41 -3.46 18.64
N LYS A 122 1.47 -4.00 18.03
CA LYS A 122 2.76 -4.20 18.72
C LYS A 122 3.28 -2.87 19.26
N ILE A 123 3.28 -1.82 18.44
CA ILE A 123 3.78 -0.51 18.85
C ILE A 123 2.88 0.12 19.94
N LEU A 124 1.56 0.01 19.83
CA LEU A 124 0.63 0.49 20.86
C LEU A 124 0.82 -0.26 22.20
N LYS A 125 1.10 -1.56 22.17
CA LYS A 125 1.46 -2.33 23.38
C LYS A 125 2.79 -1.86 23.98
N GLU A 126 3.78 -1.52 23.15
CA GLU A 126 5.05 -0.94 23.62
C GLU A 126 4.84 0.47 24.23
N CYS A 127 3.98 1.30 23.63
CA CYS A 127 3.55 2.58 24.21
C CYS A 127 2.98 2.39 25.62
N GLU A 128 2.05 1.44 25.78
CA GLU A 128 1.43 1.13 27.06
C GLU A 128 2.46 0.63 28.09
N ALA A 129 3.34 -0.29 27.69
CA ALA A 129 4.40 -0.83 28.54
C ALA A 129 5.37 0.27 29.04
N GLU A 130 5.68 1.23 28.18
CA GLU A 130 6.53 2.38 28.49
C GLU A 130 5.80 3.50 29.26
N LYS A 131 4.49 3.35 29.50
CA LYS A 131 3.57 4.33 30.11
C LYS A 131 3.50 5.64 29.31
N LEU A 132 3.46 5.51 27.98
CA LEU A 132 3.39 6.61 27.03
C LEU A 132 2.05 6.60 26.29
N SER A 133 1.48 7.78 26.09
CA SER A 133 0.36 7.99 25.16
C SER A 133 0.92 8.27 23.76
N CYS A 134 1.06 7.23 22.94
CA CYS A 134 1.48 7.37 21.54
C CYS A 134 0.55 6.69 20.54
N SER A 135 0.56 7.21 19.31
CA SER A 135 -0.03 6.60 18.13
C SER A 135 1.00 6.51 17.00
N VAL A 136 0.82 5.57 16.08
CA VAL A 136 1.68 5.42 14.89
C VAL A 136 0.86 5.44 13.63
N PHE A 137 1.37 6.12 12.62
CA PHE A 137 0.80 6.18 11.28
C PHE A 137 1.84 5.82 10.23
N ASP A 138 1.47 4.88 9.35
CA ASP A 138 2.30 4.48 8.21
C ASP A 138 2.17 5.52 7.10
N ALA A 139 3.25 6.27 6.85
CA ALA A 139 3.33 7.27 5.80
C ALA A 139 3.17 6.62 4.41
N LEU A 140 2.59 7.37 3.46
CA LEU A 140 2.42 7.03 2.03
C LEU A 140 1.52 5.82 1.70
N ASN A 141 1.50 4.78 2.52
CA ASN A 141 0.76 3.53 2.31
C ASN A 141 -0.33 3.28 3.37
N GLY A 142 -0.53 4.22 4.31
CA GLY A 142 -1.54 4.08 5.37
C GLY A 142 -2.98 4.02 4.87
N PHE A 143 -3.65 2.88 5.06
CA PHE A 143 -5.07 2.70 4.78
C PHE A 143 -5.95 3.37 5.84
N SER A 144 -7.03 4.04 5.39
CA SER A 144 -8.09 4.48 6.28
C SER A 144 -8.99 3.30 6.61
N SER A 145 -9.22 3.05 7.90
CA SER A 145 -10.22 2.07 8.37
C SER A 145 -11.64 2.65 8.38
N THR A 146 -11.86 3.81 7.75
CA THR A 146 -13.17 4.47 7.68
C THR A 146 -13.96 3.98 6.48
N ASP A 147 -15.28 3.85 6.63
CA ASP A 147 -16.20 3.38 5.59
C ASP A 147 -16.22 4.25 4.31
N GLU A 148 -15.64 5.46 4.34
CA GLU A 148 -15.47 6.30 3.15
C GLU A 148 -14.04 6.17 2.56
N PRO A 149 -13.90 5.92 1.24
CA PRO A 149 -12.61 5.90 0.56
C PRO A 149 -12.03 7.31 0.49
N LEU A 150 -10.87 7.51 1.12
CA LEU A 150 -10.17 8.79 1.17
C LEU A 150 -8.96 8.78 0.24
N GLN A 151 -9.04 9.54 -0.85
CA GLN A 151 -8.06 9.52 -1.94
C GLN A 151 -6.72 10.16 -1.57
N GLY A 152 -6.73 11.14 -0.66
CA GLY A 152 -5.54 11.96 -0.36
C GLY A 152 -4.71 11.51 0.85
N MET A 153 -5.01 10.39 1.49
CA MET A 153 -4.44 10.04 2.80
C MET A 153 -2.90 9.96 2.78
N TRP A 154 -2.31 9.53 1.67
CA TRP A 154 -0.86 9.43 1.52
C TRP A 154 -0.13 10.78 1.63
N THR A 155 -0.82 11.92 1.42
CA THR A 155 -0.24 13.28 1.52
C THR A 155 -0.07 13.81 2.96
N LEU A 156 -0.23 12.94 3.97
CA LEU A 156 -0.07 13.17 5.42
C LEU A 156 -1.08 14.14 6.04
N THR A 157 -1.39 15.25 5.39
CA THR A 157 -2.30 16.29 5.90
C THR A 157 -3.71 15.74 6.17
N PRO A 158 -4.36 15.02 5.22
CA PRO A 158 -5.72 14.52 5.45
C PRO A 158 -5.79 13.54 6.62
N VAL A 159 -4.75 12.72 6.80
CA VAL A 159 -4.65 11.74 7.89
C VAL A 159 -4.67 12.44 9.24
N ILE A 160 -3.79 13.44 9.41
CA ILE A 160 -3.62 14.13 10.69
C ILE A 160 -4.91 14.86 11.09
N LEU A 161 -5.59 15.45 10.10
CA LEU A 161 -6.89 16.09 10.30
C LEU A 161 -7.99 15.12 10.72
N LYS A 162 -7.88 13.84 10.34
CA LYS A 162 -8.91 12.81 10.56
C LYS A 162 -8.60 11.79 11.67
N LEU A 163 -7.49 11.93 12.40
CA LEU A 163 -7.19 11.00 13.51
C LEU A 163 -8.37 10.94 14.50
N PRO A 164 -8.91 9.75 14.83
CA PRO A 164 -10.07 9.65 15.72
C PRO A 164 -9.72 10.11 17.15
N ASN A 165 -8.53 9.72 17.61
CA ASN A 165 -7.98 10.10 18.90
C ASN A 165 -6.59 10.71 18.71
N VAL A 166 -6.30 11.78 19.45
CA VAL A 166 -4.97 12.42 19.48
C VAL A 166 -4.27 11.96 20.76
N SER A 167 -3.23 11.16 20.59
CA SER A 167 -2.31 10.77 21.67
C SER A 167 -1.38 11.93 22.02
N ASP A 168 -0.60 11.83 23.10
CA ASP A 168 0.39 12.87 23.44
C ASP A 168 1.45 13.02 22.34
N TRP A 169 1.75 11.91 21.67
CA TRP A 169 2.67 11.82 20.55
C TRP A 169 2.08 11.03 19.39
N THR A 170 2.29 11.51 18.18
CA THR A 170 2.04 10.75 16.96
C THR A 170 3.35 10.57 16.23
N ILE A 171 3.72 9.31 16.00
CA ILE A 171 4.88 8.91 15.21
C ILE A 171 4.39 8.67 13.78
N VAL A 172 5.03 9.31 12.81
CA VAL A 172 4.78 9.12 11.39
C VAL A 172 6.06 8.58 10.75
N SER A 173 5.98 7.41 10.12
CA SER A 173 7.13 6.77 9.46
C SER A 173 6.65 5.84 8.35
N GLU A 174 7.55 5.38 7.50
CA GLU A 174 7.25 4.31 6.55
C GLU A 174 6.86 2.99 7.27
N ASP A 175 6.21 2.10 6.52
CA ASP A 175 5.78 0.78 6.97
C ASP A 175 6.97 -0.17 7.23
N THR A 176 8.10 0.09 6.58
CA THR A 176 9.36 -0.67 6.74
C THR A 176 10.24 -0.19 7.90
N SER A 177 10.05 1.03 8.42
CA SER A 177 10.90 1.60 9.47
C SER A 177 10.88 0.78 10.77
N GLU A 178 12.00 0.77 11.51
CA GLU A 178 12.03 0.19 12.85
C GLU A 178 11.70 1.26 13.89
N ILE A 179 10.82 0.96 14.85
CA ILE A 179 10.37 1.92 15.86
C ILE A 179 10.79 1.45 17.26
N GLY A 180 11.54 2.28 17.98
CA GLY A 180 11.98 2.09 19.36
C GLY A 180 11.26 3.02 20.33
N VAL A 181 10.02 2.70 20.71
CA VAL A 181 9.12 3.58 21.48
C VAL A 181 9.74 4.13 22.77
N LYS A 182 10.60 3.36 23.44
CA LYS A 182 11.30 3.79 24.67
C LYS A 182 12.06 5.12 24.53
N TYR A 183 12.54 5.45 23.32
CA TYR A 183 13.29 6.68 23.07
C TYR A 183 12.39 7.93 22.95
N LEU A 184 11.07 7.76 22.83
CA LEU A 184 10.11 8.87 22.81
C LEU A 184 10.11 9.67 24.12
N LYS A 185 10.53 9.04 25.23
CA LYS A 185 10.72 9.69 26.54
C LYS A 185 11.66 10.89 26.50
N ARG A 186 12.58 10.96 25.51
CA ARG A 186 13.47 12.11 25.30
C ARG A 186 12.72 13.41 25.03
N TYR A 187 11.51 13.35 24.49
CA TYR A 187 10.70 14.52 24.17
C TYR A 187 9.74 14.98 25.28
N SER A 188 9.77 14.33 26.46
CA SER A 188 9.08 14.66 27.74
C SER A 188 7.88 15.61 27.65
N ASN A 189 6.66 15.12 27.95
CA ASN A 189 5.37 15.85 28.06
C ASN A 189 5.48 17.38 27.94
N SER A 190 5.67 17.85 26.70
CA SER A 190 5.89 19.25 26.44
C SER A 190 4.55 19.85 26.05
N ASP A 191 4.11 20.87 26.78
CA ASP A 191 2.99 21.73 26.34
C ASP A 191 3.34 22.54 25.07
N LYS A 192 4.54 22.32 24.50
CA LYS A 192 4.99 22.93 23.27
C LYS A 192 4.49 22.16 22.04
N SER A 193 4.24 22.93 20.98
CA SER A 193 4.02 22.41 19.64
C SER A 193 5.35 21.87 19.09
N ILE A 194 5.50 20.55 19.02
CA ILE A 194 6.73 19.88 18.57
C ILE A 194 6.49 19.23 17.21
N PHE A 195 7.44 19.45 16.31
CA PHE A 195 7.60 18.76 15.04
C PHE A 195 9.10 18.44 14.90
N SER A 196 9.48 17.17 15.08
CA SER A 196 10.89 16.75 15.10
C SER A 196 11.08 15.45 14.34
N GLY A 197 12.19 15.31 13.63
CA GLY A 197 12.46 14.20 12.72
C GLY A 197 13.88 14.28 12.18
N PHE A 198 14.23 13.42 11.22
CA PHE A 198 15.44 13.58 10.44
C PHE A 198 15.20 14.60 9.32
N GLY A 199 15.64 15.84 9.51
CA GLY A 199 15.51 16.90 8.50
C GLY A 199 16.43 16.73 7.29
N LEU A 200 15.83 16.80 6.11
CA LEU A 200 16.45 16.88 4.79
C LEU A 200 16.54 18.32 4.31
N LYS A 201 17.47 18.57 3.40
CA LYS A 201 17.63 19.85 2.72
C LYS A 201 18.06 19.62 1.28
N ASP A 202 17.42 20.30 0.35
CA ASP A 202 17.83 20.25 -1.05
C ASP A 202 19.18 20.95 -1.23
N LYS A 203 20.03 20.38 -2.09
CA LYS A 203 21.30 21.01 -2.47
C LYS A 203 21.08 22.19 -3.42
N GLU A 204 20.08 22.07 -4.28
CA GLU A 204 19.72 23.04 -5.29
C GLU A 204 18.19 23.05 -5.50
N ALA A 205 17.69 23.97 -6.31
CA ALA A 205 16.26 24.03 -6.62
C ALA A 205 15.87 22.82 -7.48
N THR A 206 14.98 21.96 -6.98
CA THR A 206 14.61 20.70 -7.64
C THR A 206 13.21 20.77 -8.23
N ILE A 207 12.97 20.01 -9.30
CA ILE A 207 11.65 19.94 -9.95
C ILE A 207 10.58 19.35 -9.03
N ILE A 208 10.96 18.36 -8.21
CA ILE A 208 10.06 17.68 -7.27
C ILE A 208 9.54 18.62 -6.17
N HIS A 209 10.25 19.73 -5.92
CA HIS A 209 9.87 20.77 -4.97
C HIS A 209 9.49 22.09 -5.65
N HIS A 210 9.04 22.03 -6.91
CA HIS A 210 8.63 23.20 -7.69
C HIS A 210 9.69 24.32 -7.68
N PHE A 211 10.97 23.94 -7.75
CA PHE A 211 12.14 24.81 -7.70
C PHE A 211 12.25 25.69 -6.45
N GLY A 212 11.67 25.26 -5.32
CA GLY A 212 11.71 26.00 -4.06
C GLY A 212 10.92 27.32 -4.12
N MET A 213 9.98 27.46 -5.05
CA MET A 213 9.15 28.66 -5.14
C MET A 213 8.38 28.87 -3.83
N ASN A 214 8.64 29.99 -3.17
CA ASN A 214 8.02 30.38 -1.89
C ASN A 214 8.45 29.53 -0.68
N THR A 215 9.66 28.99 -0.68
CA THR A 215 10.23 28.31 0.50
C THR A 215 11.13 29.23 1.32
N PRO A 216 11.08 29.13 2.66
CA PRO A 216 11.91 29.97 3.51
C PRO A 216 13.39 29.57 3.45
N ASP A 217 14.26 30.49 3.86
CA ASP A 217 15.68 30.20 4.01
C ASP A 217 15.91 29.04 5.00
N ASN A 218 16.84 28.16 4.60
CA ASN A 218 17.20 26.95 5.33
C ASN A 218 15.99 26.08 5.70
N PHE A 219 15.01 26.00 4.80
CA PHE A 219 13.89 25.09 4.93
C PHE A 219 14.36 23.63 5.03
N GLN A 220 13.70 22.86 5.90
CA GLN A 220 13.94 21.44 6.07
C GLN A 220 12.61 20.70 6.14
N TYR A 221 12.61 19.49 5.59
CA TYR A 221 11.47 18.59 5.53
C TYR A 221 11.88 17.19 6.01
N PRO A 222 10.97 16.37 6.55
CA PRO A 222 11.36 15.14 7.23
C PRO A 222 11.62 14.00 6.24
N LEU A 223 12.67 13.22 6.48
CA LEU A 223 12.88 11.93 5.82
C LEU A 223 11.89 10.89 6.39
N LEU A 224 10.97 10.40 5.55
CA LEU A 224 9.89 9.51 6.00
C LEU A 224 10.38 8.12 6.47
N SER A 225 11.41 7.57 5.83
CA SER A 225 12.05 6.32 6.24
C SER A 225 12.69 6.40 7.64
N ALA A 226 13.16 7.59 8.04
CA ALA A 226 13.65 7.89 9.39
C ALA A 226 12.54 8.41 10.31
N GLY A 227 11.34 8.63 9.81
CA GLY A 227 10.18 9.13 10.53
C GLY A 227 10.30 10.52 11.14
N PHE A 228 9.19 10.97 11.71
CA PHE A 228 9.08 12.17 12.51
C PHE A 228 7.99 12.02 13.58
N ILE A 229 7.97 12.93 14.54
CA ILE A 229 6.92 13.01 15.56
C ILE A 229 6.21 14.36 15.56
N LEU A 230 4.95 14.32 15.97
CA LEU A 230 4.14 15.48 16.30
C LEU A 230 3.65 15.36 17.74
N SER A 231 3.71 16.44 18.51
CA SER A 231 3.02 16.50 19.81
C SER A 231 1.52 16.70 19.62
N ARG A 232 0.73 16.31 20.63
CA ARG A 232 -0.72 16.62 20.72
C ARG A 232 -1.00 18.09 20.40
N VAL A 233 -0.22 19.00 20.96
CA VAL A 233 -0.37 20.45 20.75
C VAL A 233 -0.15 20.82 19.28
N ALA A 234 0.81 20.21 18.60
CA ALA A 234 1.01 20.43 17.17
C ALA A 234 -0.19 19.95 16.34
N ILE A 235 -0.71 18.76 16.62
CA ILE A 235 -1.88 18.19 15.90
C ILE A 235 -3.12 19.05 16.10
N GLU A 236 -3.39 19.48 17.34
CA GLU A 236 -4.55 20.34 17.63
C GLU A 236 -4.43 21.71 16.94
N ARG A 237 -3.22 22.24 16.77
CA ARG A 237 -3.00 23.45 15.97
C ARG A 237 -3.28 23.22 14.48
N ILE A 238 -2.84 22.08 13.93
CA ILE A 238 -3.12 21.69 12.53
C ILE A 238 -4.63 21.59 12.30
N ARG A 239 -5.36 20.95 13.21
CA ARG A 239 -6.83 20.78 13.12
C ARG A 239 -7.60 22.09 13.16
N LYS A 240 -7.14 23.04 13.97
CA LYS A 240 -7.78 24.35 14.14
C LYS A 240 -7.51 25.30 12.97
N ALA A 241 -6.40 25.15 12.26
CA ALA A 241 -6.05 26.02 11.13
C ALA A 241 -6.85 25.72 9.84
N ARG A 242 -8.04 25.12 9.95
CA ARG A 242 -8.86 24.67 8.84
C ARG A 242 -9.74 25.81 8.28
N GLU A 243 -9.52 26.19 7.03
CA GLU A 243 -10.50 26.83 6.12
C GLU A 243 -10.08 26.65 4.64
N ASP A 244 -11.04 26.87 3.72
CA ASP A 244 -11.24 26.33 2.36
C ASP A 244 -10.18 26.59 1.26
N ASP A 245 -8.92 26.30 1.52
CA ASP A 245 -7.93 26.27 0.43
C ASP A 245 -7.95 24.89 -0.26
N ARG A 246 -8.69 24.82 -1.38
CA ARG A 246 -8.51 23.72 -2.34
C ARG A 246 -7.07 23.76 -2.86
N TRP A 247 -6.31 22.71 -2.57
CA TRP A 247 -5.07 22.44 -3.31
C TRP A 247 -5.45 22.00 -4.72
N ASN A 248 -5.58 22.94 -5.64
CA ASN A 248 -5.97 22.70 -7.04
C ASN A 248 -4.77 22.28 -7.93
N GLY A 249 -3.73 21.69 -7.33
CA GLY A 249 -2.46 21.38 -8.01
C GLY A 249 -2.06 19.92 -7.92
N PHE A 250 -0.83 19.66 -8.36
CA PHE A 250 -0.17 18.37 -8.17
C PHE A 250 0.29 18.23 -6.71
N ALA A 251 0.24 17.00 -6.19
CA ALA A 251 0.94 16.59 -4.98
C ALA A 251 2.10 15.69 -5.43
N ILE A 252 3.33 16.08 -5.13
CA ILE A 252 4.55 15.43 -5.62
C ILE A 252 5.32 14.82 -4.46
N ASP A 253 5.77 15.64 -3.51
CA ASP A 253 6.49 15.20 -2.31
C ASP A 253 5.67 15.51 -1.06
N ALA A 254 4.99 14.49 -0.54
CA ALA A 254 4.14 14.60 0.64
C ALA A 254 4.91 15.12 1.87
N SER A 255 6.19 14.78 2.03
CA SER A 255 7.00 15.18 3.18
C SER A 255 7.33 16.67 3.13
N TYR A 256 7.74 17.15 1.96
CA TYR A 256 8.06 18.54 1.68
C TYR A 256 6.82 19.42 1.78
N GLU A 257 5.74 19.03 1.10
CA GLU A 257 4.48 19.75 1.05
C GLU A 257 3.84 19.87 2.44
N PHE A 258 3.87 18.79 3.22
CA PHE A 258 3.40 18.79 4.60
C PHE A 258 4.22 19.76 5.47
N ALA A 259 5.55 19.68 5.44
CA ALA A 259 6.41 20.58 6.20
C ALA A 259 6.22 22.05 5.79
N LEU A 260 6.01 22.31 4.49
CA LEU A 260 5.81 23.67 3.97
C LEU A 260 4.45 24.22 4.40
N LEU A 261 3.42 23.38 4.44
CA LEU A 261 2.11 23.73 4.96
C LEU A 261 2.17 24.08 6.45
N LEU A 262 2.86 23.28 7.26
CA LEU A 262 3.07 23.57 8.69
C LEU A 262 3.81 24.90 8.89
N TYR A 263 4.83 25.17 8.09
CA TYR A 263 5.55 26.44 8.15
C TYR A 263 4.65 27.62 7.78
N LYS A 264 3.97 27.56 6.62
CA LYS A 264 3.16 28.68 6.10
C LYS A 264 1.94 28.99 6.97
N ARG A 265 1.30 27.98 7.55
CA ARG A 265 0.04 28.14 8.31
C ARG A 265 0.25 28.31 9.81
N LEU A 266 1.27 27.66 10.36
CA LEU A 266 1.46 27.56 11.82
C LEU A 266 2.79 28.15 12.29
N SER A 267 3.66 28.61 11.38
CA SER A 267 5.05 28.97 11.68
C SER A 267 5.80 27.84 12.40
N LEU A 268 5.39 26.59 12.17
CA LEU A 268 5.98 25.41 12.80
C LEU A 268 7.04 24.83 11.87
N ARG A 269 8.29 24.78 12.34
CA ARG A 269 9.43 24.25 11.59
C ARG A 269 9.82 22.87 12.11
N LEU A 270 10.32 22.02 11.22
CA LEU A 270 10.94 20.76 11.60
C LEU A 270 12.20 21.02 12.44
N THR A 271 12.32 20.31 13.55
CA THR A 271 13.55 20.24 14.34
C THR A 271 14.32 18.98 13.96
N HIS A 272 15.44 19.14 13.26
CA HIS A 272 16.34 18.05 12.88
C HIS A 272 17.04 17.46 14.12
N ASP A 273 16.77 16.17 14.40
CA ASP A 273 17.33 15.44 15.54
C ASP A 273 17.88 14.06 15.11
N PRO A 274 19.08 14.02 14.53
CA PRO A 274 19.68 12.80 14.00
C PRO A 274 20.18 11.85 15.12
N SER A 275 20.10 12.28 16.39
CA SER A 275 20.48 11.46 17.54
C SER A 275 19.36 10.50 17.98
N VAL A 276 18.13 10.76 17.50
CA VAL A 276 16.91 10.03 17.83
C VAL A 276 16.27 9.43 16.57
N PHE A 277 16.30 10.15 15.44
CA PHE A 277 15.86 9.65 14.14
C PHE A 277 17.09 9.25 13.35
N CYS A 278 17.18 7.99 12.92
CA CYS A 278 18.43 7.42 12.45
C CYS A 278 18.35 6.92 11.01
N CYS A 279 19.30 7.35 10.17
CA CYS A 279 19.43 6.89 8.80
C CYS A 279 20.90 6.86 8.37
N GLY A 280 21.29 5.82 7.62
CA GLY A 280 22.67 5.64 7.15
C GLY A 280 23.73 5.60 8.26
N ASN A 281 24.93 6.09 7.94
CA ASN A 281 26.11 6.08 8.83
C ASN A 281 26.03 7.11 9.97
N HIS A 282 24.94 7.90 10.05
CA HIS A 282 24.74 8.91 11.09
C HIS A 282 24.13 8.33 12.38
N SER A 283 24.00 6.99 12.49
CA SER A 283 23.53 6.31 13.69
C SER A 283 24.62 6.24 14.77
N VAL A 284 24.89 7.39 15.42
CA VAL A 284 25.92 7.54 16.46
C VAL A 284 25.43 7.09 17.85
N SER A 285 24.14 6.76 18.03
CA SER A 285 23.55 6.46 19.35
C SER A 285 23.21 4.99 19.56
N ASP A 286 23.28 4.54 20.83
CA ASP A 286 22.81 3.23 21.33
C ASP A 286 21.27 3.07 21.26
N GLY A 287 20.60 3.78 20.33
CA GLY A 287 19.15 3.87 20.35
C GLY A 287 18.47 4.92 19.49
N CYS A 288 17.61 4.45 18.59
CA CYS A 288 16.80 5.26 17.68
C CYS A 288 15.31 5.12 17.99
N LEU A 289 14.57 6.23 18.00
CA LEU A 289 13.11 6.21 18.07
C LEU A 289 12.53 5.67 16.76
N VAL A 290 13.04 6.14 15.63
CA VAL A 290 12.74 5.58 14.31
C VAL A 290 14.06 5.39 13.57
N ARG A 291 14.24 4.22 12.97
CA ARG A 291 15.41 3.87 12.17
C ARG A 291 14.96 3.47 10.77
N CYS A 292 15.61 4.07 9.77
CA CYS A 292 15.47 3.64 8.38
C CYS A 292 15.84 2.17 8.26
N SER A 293 14.96 1.41 7.63
CA SER A 293 15.24 0.03 7.27
C SER A 293 15.50 -0.04 5.77
N VAL A 294 16.58 -0.71 5.39
CA VAL A 294 16.81 -1.07 3.99
C VAL A 294 16.20 -2.46 3.79
N PRO A 295 15.41 -2.68 2.72
CA PRO A 295 14.85 -4.00 2.42
C PRO A 295 15.96 -5.06 2.45
N GLN A 296 15.81 -6.06 3.32
CA GLN A 296 16.74 -7.18 3.37
C GLN A 296 16.44 -8.10 2.18
N PRO A 297 17.47 -8.62 1.47
CA PRO A 297 17.26 -9.59 0.41
C PRO A 297 16.51 -10.80 0.97
N THR A 298 15.32 -11.09 0.43
CA THR A 298 14.61 -12.32 0.82
C THR A 298 15.20 -13.51 0.07
N SER A 299 14.86 -14.75 0.47
CA SER A 299 15.27 -15.92 -0.31
C SER A 299 14.64 -15.81 -1.70
N ALA A 300 15.45 -15.50 -2.72
CA ALA A 300 14.97 -15.22 -4.07
C ALA A 300 14.08 -16.36 -4.60
N THR A 301 12.76 -16.14 -4.63
CA THR A 301 11.77 -17.07 -5.19
C THR A 301 11.21 -16.56 -6.52
N LEU A 302 11.28 -15.24 -6.78
CA LEU A 302 10.77 -14.65 -7.99
C LEU A 302 11.74 -14.88 -9.17
N ARG A 303 11.26 -15.58 -10.19
CA ARG A 303 12.05 -15.87 -11.40
C ARG A 303 12.02 -14.67 -12.35
N ASP A 304 13.09 -14.45 -13.11
CA ASP A 304 13.11 -13.38 -14.12
C ASP A 304 11.99 -13.54 -15.17
N THR A 305 11.59 -14.79 -15.46
CA THR A 305 10.49 -15.09 -16.38
C THR A 305 9.10 -14.80 -15.81
N ASP A 306 8.98 -14.49 -14.52
CA ASP A 306 7.71 -14.15 -13.88
C ASP A 306 7.33 -12.68 -14.14
N ILE A 307 8.25 -11.85 -14.65
CA ILE A 307 8.03 -10.44 -14.94
C ILE A 307 8.12 -10.21 -16.45
N GLN A 308 7.12 -9.55 -17.03
CA GLN A 308 7.17 -9.04 -18.39
C GLN A 308 7.53 -7.55 -18.35
N VAL A 309 8.62 -7.17 -19.03
CA VAL A 309 9.04 -5.77 -19.17
C VAL A 309 8.61 -5.25 -20.52
N MET A 310 7.96 -4.10 -20.56
CA MET A 310 7.50 -3.44 -21.79
C MET A 310 7.89 -1.96 -21.75
N ILE A 311 8.87 -1.59 -22.57
CA ILE A 311 9.46 -0.25 -22.62
C ILE A 311 8.72 0.59 -23.65
N LYS A 312 8.16 1.73 -23.26
CA LYS A 312 7.54 2.67 -24.20
C LYS A 312 8.63 3.45 -24.94
N THR A 313 8.59 3.42 -26.27
CA THR A 313 9.53 4.17 -27.12
C THR A 313 8.86 4.59 -28.43
N TYR A 314 9.60 5.27 -29.30
CA TYR A 314 9.20 5.51 -30.68
C TYR A 314 10.45 5.59 -31.58
N THR A 315 10.21 5.60 -32.90
CA THR A 315 11.25 5.55 -33.95
C THR A 315 12.38 6.57 -33.75
N GLY A 316 12.10 7.76 -33.21
CA GLY A 316 13.10 8.79 -32.99
C GLY A 316 14.13 8.48 -31.89
N TYR A 317 13.83 7.54 -31.00
CA TYR A 317 14.69 7.17 -29.86
C TYR A 317 15.35 5.80 -29.98
N HIS A 318 15.11 5.10 -31.09
CA HIS A 318 15.74 3.81 -31.36
C HIS A 318 17.26 3.86 -31.25
N GLN A 319 17.90 4.90 -31.80
CA GLN A 319 19.37 4.97 -31.85
C GLN A 319 19.98 5.75 -30.66
N SER A 320 19.21 6.60 -29.99
CA SER A 320 19.73 7.49 -28.94
C SER A 320 19.49 6.97 -27.53
N ARG A 321 18.39 6.23 -27.28
CA ARG A 321 18.00 5.79 -25.94
C ARG A 321 18.06 4.28 -25.75
N LEU A 322 17.52 3.50 -26.69
CA LEU A 322 17.46 2.04 -26.55
C LEU A 322 18.84 1.36 -26.39
N PRO A 323 19.94 1.82 -27.04
CA PRO A 323 21.26 1.25 -26.79
C PRO A 323 21.70 1.42 -25.33
N VAL A 324 21.36 2.55 -24.70
CA VAL A 324 21.66 2.77 -23.26
C VAL A 324 20.97 1.72 -22.40
N LEU A 325 19.68 1.45 -22.65
CA LEU A 325 18.94 0.44 -21.89
C LEU A 325 19.52 -0.97 -22.10
N ARG A 326 19.92 -1.30 -23.34
CA ARG A 326 20.51 -2.59 -23.69
C ARG A 326 21.90 -2.79 -23.09
N ASP A 327 22.68 -1.72 -22.95
CA ASP A 327 24.00 -1.75 -22.35
C ASP A 327 23.95 -1.70 -20.81
N THR A 328 22.77 -1.46 -20.23
CA THR A 328 22.57 -1.36 -18.78
C THR A 328 21.61 -2.47 -18.32
N TRP A 329 20.42 -2.11 -17.86
CA TRP A 329 19.58 -3.00 -17.06
C TRP A 329 18.73 -3.99 -17.87
N THR A 330 18.52 -3.74 -19.17
CA THR A 330 17.67 -4.62 -20.00
C THR A 330 18.44 -5.76 -20.66
N ALA A 331 19.78 -5.74 -20.61
CA ALA A 331 20.66 -6.68 -21.30
C ALA A 331 20.34 -8.16 -21.04
N ARG A 332 19.97 -8.48 -19.79
CA ARG A 332 19.81 -9.85 -19.29
C ARG A 332 18.36 -10.22 -18.97
N ILE A 333 17.41 -9.34 -19.31
CA ILE A 333 16.00 -9.58 -19.01
C ILE A 333 15.41 -10.49 -20.09
N PRO A 334 14.94 -11.71 -19.74
CA PRO A 334 14.49 -12.69 -20.74
C PRO A 334 13.19 -12.27 -21.44
N ARG A 335 12.36 -11.47 -20.78
CA ARG A 335 11.03 -11.04 -21.25
C ARG A 335 10.95 -9.52 -21.34
N VAL A 336 11.73 -8.92 -22.24
CA VAL A 336 11.69 -7.47 -22.54
C VAL A 336 11.12 -7.22 -23.93
N GLU A 337 10.25 -6.22 -24.06
CA GLU A 337 9.72 -5.74 -25.33
C GLU A 337 9.85 -4.22 -25.45
N TYR A 338 10.53 -3.74 -26.50
CA TYR A 338 10.58 -2.31 -26.82
C TYR A 338 9.38 -1.93 -27.69
N CYS A 339 8.37 -1.35 -27.07
CA CYS A 339 7.07 -1.04 -27.65
C CYS A 339 7.10 0.30 -28.38
N SER A 340 7.04 0.26 -29.71
CA SER A 340 7.28 1.40 -30.60
C SER A 340 6.11 1.62 -31.58
N ASP A 341 6.18 2.73 -32.31
CA ASP A 341 5.32 3.04 -33.47
C ASP A 341 5.83 2.41 -34.77
N LYS A 342 7.03 1.81 -34.76
CA LYS A 342 7.61 1.10 -35.89
C LYS A 342 8.52 -0.04 -35.45
N ARG A 343 8.50 -1.13 -36.23
CA ARG A 343 9.45 -2.23 -36.09
C ARG A 343 10.83 -1.87 -36.62
N ASP A 344 11.84 -2.17 -35.82
CA ASP A 344 13.26 -2.11 -36.16
C ASP A 344 13.86 -3.49 -35.86
N GLU A 345 14.61 -4.05 -36.81
CA GLU A 345 15.21 -5.38 -36.66
C GLU A 345 16.58 -5.32 -35.96
N GLN A 346 17.27 -4.17 -35.99
CA GLN A 346 18.57 -4.00 -35.35
C GLN A 346 18.44 -3.90 -33.82
N ILE A 347 17.35 -3.26 -33.39
CA ILE A 347 16.92 -3.21 -32.00
C ILE A 347 15.50 -3.74 -32.05
N PRO A 348 15.23 -5.00 -31.66
CA PRO A 348 13.99 -5.73 -31.98
C PRO A 348 12.77 -5.09 -31.32
N THR A 349 12.34 -3.93 -31.84
CA THR A 349 11.17 -3.19 -31.40
C THR A 349 9.93 -3.84 -31.96
N ILE A 350 8.83 -3.64 -31.26
CA ILE A 350 7.53 -4.17 -31.61
C ILE A 350 6.66 -2.98 -31.99
N ASP A 351 6.16 -3.02 -33.22
CA ASP A 351 5.13 -2.10 -33.68
C ASP A 351 3.80 -2.48 -33.01
N LEU A 352 3.28 -1.60 -32.16
CA LEU A 352 1.99 -1.77 -31.50
C LEU A 352 0.79 -1.34 -32.37
N GLY A 353 1.03 -0.81 -33.56
CA GLY A 353 -0.01 -0.21 -34.40
C GLY A 353 -0.55 1.12 -33.86
N VAL A 354 0.18 1.75 -32.94
CA VAL A 354 -0.17 3.04 -32.33
C VAL A 354 0.89 4.07 -32.71
N ALA A 355 0.45 5.16 -33.35
CA ALA A 355 1.34 6.24 -33.77
C ALA A 355 1.97 6.96 -32.56
N ASN A 356 3.13 7.59 -32.78
CA ASN A 356 3.74 8.44 -31.76
C ASN A 356 2.93 9.73 -31.53
N THR A 357 2.94 10.21 -30.29
CA THR A 357 2.33 11.45 -29.84
C THR A 357 3.39 12.32 -29.16
N ASP A 358 3.28 13.65 -29.25
CA ASP A 358 4.26 14.57 -28.63
C ASP A 358 4.02 14.77 -27.12
N ARG A 359 2.83 14.41 -26.64
CA ARG A 359 2.40 14.50 -25.24
C ARG A 359 1.44 13.37 -24.96
N GLY A 360 1.56 12.77 -23.77
CA GLY A 360 0.70 11.68 -23.30
C GLY A 360 0.79 10.44 -24.17
N HIS A 361 0.79 9.27 -23.57
CA HIS A 361 1.00 8.00 -24.28
C HIS A 361 -0.08 6.96 -23.98
N CYS A 362 -1.28 7.42 -23.61
CA CYS A 362 -2.37 6.55 -23.17
C CYS A 362 -2.67 5.44 -24.19
N GLY A 363 -2.82 5.77 -25.47
CA GLY A 363 -3.13 4.76 -26.51
C GLY A 363 -2.08 3.65 -26.58
N LYS A 364 -0.80 4.02 -26.45
CA LYS A 364 0.34 3.08 -26.46
C LYS A 364 0.33 2.21 -25.20
N THR A 365 0.08 2.80 -24.03
CA THR A 365 -0.02 2.08 -22.75
C THR A 365 -1.19 1.09 -22.75
N TRP A 366 -2.34 1.45 -23.31
CA TRP A 366 -3.48 0.53 -23.46
C TRP A 366 -3.20 -0.61 -24.44
N ALA A 367 -2.46 -0.36 -25.52
CA ALA A 367 -2.00 -1.40 -26.43
C ALA A 367 -1.03 -2.38 -25.73
N ILE A 368 -0.15 -1.87 -24.86
CA ILE A 368 0.72 -2.68 -23.99
C ILE A 368 -0.11 -3.58 -23.07
N PHE A 369 -1.13 -3.04 -22.38
CA PHE A 369 -2.01 -3.83 -21.52
C PHE A 369 -2.71 -4.97 -22.26
N LYS A 370 -3.31 -4.68 -23.42
CA LYS A 370 -3.99 -5.68 -24.25
C LYS A 370 -3.01 -6.78 -24.66
N ARG A 371 -1.84 -6.40 -25.17
CA ARG A 371 -0.79 -7.32 -25.59
C ARG A 371 -0.29 -8.20 -24.46
N PHE A 372 -0.10 -7.64 -23.25
CA PHE A 372 0.31 -8.41 -22.07
C PHE A 372 -0.72 -9.48 -21.68
N LEU A 373 -2.02 -9.20 -21.84
CA LEU A 373 -3.08 -10.17 -21.56
C LEU A 373 -3.26 -11.21 -22.68
N GLU A 374 -3.14 -10.81 -23.94
CA GLU A 374 -3.30 -11.69 -25.12
C GLU A 374 -2.21 -12.75 -25.22
N LYS A 375 -0.99 -12.44 -24.81
CA LYS A 375 0.07 -13.45 -24.78
C LYS A 375 -0.29 -14.50 -23.74
N PRO A 376 -0.36 -15.81 -24.11
CA PRO A 376 -0.48 -16.89 -23.15
C PRO A 376 0.79 -16.89 -22.29
N GLY A 377 0.74 -16.13 -21.20
CA GLY A 377 1.80 -16.05 -20.24
C GLY A 377 1.79 -17.32 -19.41
N ASP A 378 2.54 -18.33 -19.85
CA ASP A 378 2.88 -19.48 -19.01
C ASP A 378 3.71 -18.95 -17.82
N GLY A 379 3.04 -18.44 -16.78
CA GLY A 379 3.62 -18.05 -15.52
C GLY A 379 4.05 -16.59 -15.34
N THR A 380 3.75 -15.65 -16.26
CA THR A 380 4.01 -14.21 -15.99
C THR A 380 3.03 -13.65 -14.97
N LYS A 381 3.57 -13.17 -13.85
CA LYS A 381 2.86 -12.65 -12.69
C LYS A 381 2.73 -11.12 -12.73
N TRP A 382 3.78 -10.46 -13.19
CA TRP A 382 3.92 -9.00 -13.15
C TRP A 382 4.15 -8.43 -14.55
N LEU A 383 3.63 -7.23 -14.77
CA LEU A 383 3.96 -6.35 -15.89
C LEU A 383 4.71 -5.13 -15.35
N LEU A 384 5.90 -4.87 -15.85
CA LEU A 384 6.62 -3.62 -15.67
C LEU A 384 6.53 -2.80 -16.96
N ILE A 385 6.02 -1.57 -16.85
CA ILE A 385 6.07 -0.55 -17.91
C ILE A 385 7.08 0.51 -17.50
N ALA A 386 8.02 0.86 -18.38
CA ALA A 386 8.96 1.96 -18.16
C ALA A 386 9.12 2.80 -19.44
N ASP A 387 9.60 4.03 -19.29
CA ASP A 387 9.93 4.89 -20.43
C ASP A 387 11.34 4.58 -20.94
N ASP A 388 11.63 4.98 -22.17
CA ASP A 388 12.92 4.66 -22.80
C ASP A 388 14.12 5.45 -22.26
N ASP A 389 13.88 6.38 -21.33
CA ASP A 389 14.88 7.11 -20.54
C ASP A 389 14.80 6.81 -19.03
N THR A 390 14.20 5.68 -18.66
CA THR A 390 14.20 5.14 -17.28
C THR A 390 15.35 4.15 -17.09
N LEU A 391 16.16 4.35 -16.04
CA LEU A 391 17.14 3.36 -15.56
C LEU A 391 16.57 2.59 -14.37
N MET A 392 16.89 1.30 -14.25
CA MET A 392 16.35 0.47 -13.17
C MET A 392 17.34 -0.56 -12.63
N SER A 393 17.35 -0.79 -11.31
CA SER A 393 18.04 -1.91 -10.68
C SER A 393 17.15 -3.15 -10.70
N TRP A 394 17.51 -4.16 -11.49
CA TRP A 394 16.68 -5.37 -11.67
C TRP A 394 16.57 -6.20 -10.39
N LYS A 395 17.66 -6.34 -9.63
CA LYS A 395 17.67 -7.11 -8.37
C LYS A 395 16.79 -6.46 -7.31
N ARG A 396 16.91 -5.15 -7.12
CA ARG A 396 16.14 -4.42 -6.10
C ARG A 396 14.66 -4.39 -6.43
N LEU A 397 14.30 -4.23 -7.71
CA LEU A 397 12.92 -4.39 -8.16
C LEU A 397 12.35 -5.76 -7.76
N LYS A 398 13.07 -6.85 -8.07
CA LYS A 398 12.61 -8.21 -7.72
C LYS A 398 12.42 -8.38 -6.22
N ASN A 399 13.35 -7.88 -5.41
CA ASN A 399 13.25 -7.97 -3.94
C ASN A 399 11.98 -7.29 -3.42
N VAL A 400 11.60 -6.13 -3.98
CA VAL A 400 10.36 -5.44 -3.61
C VAL A 400 9.14 -6.27 -4.02
N LEU A 401 9.11 -6.82 -5.24
CA LEU A 401 7.98 -7.60 -5.73
C LEU A 401 7.75 -8.91 -4.97
N GLU A 402 8.77 -9.44 -4.29
CA GLU A 402 8.63 -10.62 -3.41
C GLU A 402 7.79 -10.36 -2.16
N ALA A 403 7.63 -9.09 -1.76
CA ALA A 403 6.79 -8.71 -0.62
C ALA A 403 5.29 -8.74 -0.94
N PHE A 404 4.89 -8.90 -2.21
CA PHE A 404 3.50 -8.81 -2.66
C PHE A 404 3.00 -10.14 -3.25
N ASP A 405 1.73 -10.48 -3.01
CA ASP A 405 1.09 -11.61 -3.70
C ASP A 405 0.67 -11.17 -5.12
N PRO A 406 1.23 -11.76 -6.19
CA PRO A 406 0.87 -11.42 -7.57
C PRO A 406 -0.58 -11.73 -7.95
N LYS A 407 -1.33 -12.44 -7.10
CA LYS A 407 -2.77 -12.68 -7.28
C LYS A 407 -3.60 -11.47 -6.88
N ASP A 408 -3.12 -10.66 -5.95
CA ASP A 408 -3.80 -9.44 -5.55
C ASP A 408 -3.82 -8.45 -6.70
N SER A 409 -4.94 -7.75 -6.87
CA SER A 409 -5.03 -6.67 -7.84
C SER A 409 -4.36 -5.43 -7.28
N ILE A 410 -3.11 -5.22 -7.65
CA ILE A 410 -2.26 -4.14 -7.13
C ILE A 410 -1.47 -3.44 -8.25
N ILE A 411 -1.26 -2.15 -8.06
CA ILE A 411 -0.35 -1.28 -8.82
C ILE A 411 0.75 -0.80 -7.86
N ILE A 412 2.01 -0.84 -8.29
CA ILE A 412 3.16 -0.36 -7.50
C ILE A 412 3.90 0.67 -8.35
N GLY A 413 4.24 1.82 -7.75
CA GLY A 413 4.90 2.93 -8.43
C GLY A 413 5.27 4.05 -7.47
N GLU A 414 5.96 5.08 -7.96
CA GLU A 414 6.01 6.36 -7.24
C GLU A 414 4.68 7.09 -7.42
N ARG A 415 4.04 7.47 -6.32
CA ARG A 415 2.72 8.11 -6.35
C ARG A 415 2.82 9.61 -6.46
N TYR A 416 2.17 10.17 -7.48
CA TYR A 416 1.79 11.59 -7.51
C TYR A 416 0.27 11.71 -7.35
N GLY A 417 -0.18 12.91 -7.01
CA GLY A 417 -1.59 13.23 -6.84
C GLY A 417 -2.02 14.43 -7.67
N PHE A 418 -3.30 14.47 -8.01
CA PHE A 418 -3.91 15.61 -8.70
C PHE A 418 -5.25 15.99 -8.08
N GLY A 419 -5.42 17.29 -7.80
CA GLY A 419 -6.69 17.84 -7.29
C GLY A 419 -7.07 17.33 -5.89
N LEU A 420 -6.08 16.89 -5.10
CA LEU A 420 -6.29 16.36 -3.76
C LEU A 420 -6.77 17.47 -2.83
N SER A 421 -7.93 17.29 -2.21
CA SER A 421 -8.38 18.22 -1.18
C SER A 421 -7.60 18.03 0.12
N VAL A 422 -7.49 19.09 0.92
CA VAL A 422 -6.83 19.05 2.24
C VAL A 422 -7.47 18.02 3.19
N ASN A 423 -8.76 17.70 2.99
CA ASN A 423 -9.47 16.68 3.75
C ASN A 423 -9.47 15.29 3.07
N GLY A 424 -8.79 15.13 1.93
CA GLY A 424 -8.63 13.86 1.20
C GLY A 424 -9.93 13.29 0.64
N GLN A 425 -10.97 14.11 0.43
CA GLN A 425 -12.27 13.69 -0.12
C GLN A 425 -12.32 13.75 -1.65
N THR A 426 -11.51 14.59 -2.28
CA THR A 426 -11.47 14.75 -3.75
C THR A 426 -10.05 14.56 -4.27
N GLY A 427 -9.96 14.43 -5.59
CA GLY A 427 -8.71 14.18 -6.31
C GLY A 427 -8.43 12.70 -6.46
N TYR A 428 -7.25 12.39 -7.00
CA TYR A 428 -6.80 11.03 -7.22
C TYR A 428 -5.28 10.97 -7.22
N ASP A 429 -4.74 9.79 -6.92
CA ASP A 429 -3.35 9.45 -7.11
C ASP A 429 -3.14 8.60 -8.36
N TYR A 430 -1.91 8.60 -8.85
CA TYR A 430 -1.48 7.84 -10.01
C TYR A 430 0.00 7.44 -9.87
N PRO A 431 0.40 6.27 -10.41
CA PRO A 431 1.80 5.90 -10.49
C PRO A 431 2.49 6.70 -11.59
N THR A 432 3.59 7.38 -11.31
CA THR A 432 4.30 8.17 -12.33
C THR A 432 4.88 7.26 -13.42
N GLY A 433 4.69 7.62 -14.69
CA GLY A 433 5.11 6.78 -15.82
C GLY A 433 6.63 6.59 -15.94
N GLY A 434 7.40 7.65 -15.69
CA GLY A 434 8.85 7.68 -15.87
C GLY A 434 9.62 6.98 -14.75
N SER A 435 9.09 6.94 -13.53
CA SER A 435 9.68 6.14 -12.43
C SER A 435 9.59 4.63 -12.71
N GLY A 436 8.66 4.22 -13.58
CA GLY A 436 8.34 2.83 -13.86
C GLY A 436 7.10 2.39 -13.06
N MET A 437 6.15 1.77 -13.77
CA MET A 437 4.87 1.34 -13.23
C MET A 437 4.77 -0.18 -13.25
N ILE A 438 4.44 -0.78 -12.12
CA ILE A 438 4.32 -2.24 -11.99
C ILE A 438 2.87 -2.63 -11.73
N PHE A 439 2.40 -3.65 -12.44
CA PHE A 439 1.04 -4.14 -12.37
C PHE A 439 1.03 -5.65 -12.15
N SER A 440 0.21 -6.10 -11.21
CA SER A 440 -0.24 -7.49 -11.18
C SER A 440 -1.06 -7.82 -12.44
N ARG A 441 -1.08 -9.10 -12.85
CA ARG A 441 -1.89 -9.51 -14.00
C ARG A 441 -3.39 -9.28 -13.79
N SER A 442 -3.89 -9.42 -12.56
CA SER A 442 -5.27 -9.10 -12.20
C SER A 442 -5.56 -7.61 -12.32
N ALA A 443 -4.65 -6.73 -11.91
CA ALA A 443 -4.83 -5.28 -12.06
C ALA A 443 -4.99 -4.85 -13.52
N VAL A 444 -4.14 -5.36 -14.43
CA VAL A 444 -4.26 -5.04 -15.86
C VAL A 444 -5.61 -5.47 -16.44
N ARG A 445 -6.12 -6.63 -16.02
CA ARG A 445 -7.44 -7.11 -16.44
C ARG A 445 -8.56 -6.18 -15.98
N TYR A 446 -8.61 -5.87 -14.69
CA TYR A 446 -9.65 -5.00 -14.14
C TYR A 446 -9.58 -3.58 -14.69
N LEU A 447 -8.38 -3.03 -14.92
CA LEU A 447 -8.21 -1.73 -15.59
C LEU A 447 -8.84 -1.73 -16.99
N LEU A 448 -8.61 -2.76 -17.80
CA LEU A 448 -9.19 -2.86 -19.15
C LEU A 448 -10.70 -3.16 -19.16
N GLU A 449 -11.21 -3.84 -18.13
CA GLU A 449 -12.65 -4.08 -17.97
C GLU A 449 -13.40 -2.77 -17.62
N THR A 450 -12.84 -1.97 -16.70
CA THR A 450 -13.43 -0.69 -16.28
C THR A 450 -13.19 0.42 -17.30
N CYS A 451 -11.99 0.48 -17.87
CA CYS A 451 -11.55 1.46 -18.85
C CYS A 451 -11.03 0.76 -20.11
N PRO A 452 -11.91 0.38 -21.06
CA PRO A 452 -11.50 -0.39 -22.25
C PRO A 452 -10.65 0.39 -23.26
N ALA A 453 -10.71 1.72 -23.21
CA ALA A 453 -9.95 2.62 -24.07
C ALA A 453 -9.70 3.96 -23.38
N CYS A 454 -8.67 4.66 -23.84
CA CYS A 454 -8.40 6.06 -23.52
C CYS A 454 -9.46 6.99 -24.14
N ALA A 455 -9.64 8.18 -23.58
CA ALA A 455 -10.46 9.20 -24.22
C ALA A 455 -9.76 9.75 -25.49
N ALA A 456 -8.45 9.93 -25.43
CA ALA A 456 -7.58 10.18 -26.56
C ALA A 456 -6.22 9.48 -26.41
N ASP A 457 -5.59 9.12 -27.53
CA ASP A 457 -4.29 8.42 -27.52
C ASP A 457 -3.17 9.25 -26.87
N ASN A 458 -3.30 10.57 -26.91
CA ASN A 458 -2.36 11.56 -26.38
C ASN A 458 -2.71 12.05 -24.96
N ASP A 459 -3.66 11.41 -24.28
CA ASP A 459 -3.90 11.67 -22.87
C ASP A 459 -2.70 11.21 -22.02
N PRO A 460 -2.43 11.86 -20.87
CA PRO A 460 -1.44 11.36 -19.91
C PRO A 460 -1.84 9.95 -19.44
N ASP A 461 -0.98 8.97 -19.73
CA ASP A 461 -1.26 7.56 -19.46
C ASP A 461 -1.32 7.27 -17.97
N ASP A 462 -0.37 7.82 -17.21
CA ASP A 462 -0.29 7.72 -15.75
C ASP A 462 -1.55 8.25 -15.04
N MET A 463 -1.98 9.47 -15.36
CA MET A 463 -3.19 10.06 -14.77
C MET A 463 -4.44 9.27 -15.17
N THR A 464 -4.53 8.78 -16.40
CA THR A 464 -5.64 7.93 -16.85
C THR A 464 -5.66 6.62 -16.07
N ILE A 465 -4.50 6.00 -15.84
CA ILE A 465 -4.37 4.81 -14.98
C ILE A 465 -4.89 5.10 -13.57
N GLY A 466 -4.54 6.24 -12.97
CA GLY A 466 -5.02 6.63 -11.64
C GLY A 466 -6.56 6.72 -11.55
N ILE A 467 -7.19 7.38 -12.52
CA ILE A 467 -8.66 7.48 -12.61
C ILE A 467 -9.29 6.09 -12.71
N CYS A 468 -8.74 5.23 -13.57
CA CYS A 468 -9.23 3.87 -13.79
C CYS A 468 -8.99 2.95 -12.59
N ALA A 469 -7.89 3.12 -11.87
CA ALA A 469 -7.57 2.37 -10.66
C ALA A 469 -8.60 2.65 -9.55
N ILE A 470 -8.97 3.92 -9.35
CA ILE A 470 -10.03 4.31 -8.40
C ILE A 470 -11.37 3.67 -8.77
N GLN A 471 -11.78 3.76 -10.03
CA GLN A 471 -13.05 3.18 -10.48
C GLN A 471 -13.08 1.64 -10.35
N SER A 472 -11.92 1.01 -10.49
CA SER A 472 -11.75 -0.44 -10.39
C SER A 472 -11.49 -0.93 -8.95
N GLY A 473 -11.35 -0.03 -7.97
CA GLY A 473 -11.00 -0.38 -6.59
C GLY A 473 -9.59 -0.96 -6.45
N ILE A 474 -8.66 -0.64 -7.36
CA ILE A 474 -7.29 -1.15 -7.36
C ILE A 474 -6.40 -0.19 -6.56
N PRO A 475 -5.77 -0.64 -5.46
CA PRO A 475 -4.81 0.18 -4.75
C PRO A 475 -3.56 0.43 -5.59
N ILE A 476 -3.11 1.69 -5.57
CA ILE A 476 -1.74 2.04 -5.93
C ILE A 476 -0.93 2.00 -4.63
N VAL A 477 0.25 1.39 -4.65
CA VAL A 477 1.19 1.34 -3.52
C VAL A 477 2.42 2.17 -3.88
N HIS A 478 2.84 3.02 -2.93
CA HIS A 478 4.02 3.87 -3.11
C HIS A 478 5.26 3.04 -2.80
N GLU A 479 6.21 3.00 -3.74
CA GLU A 479 7.53 2.40 -3.53
C GLU A 479 8.60 3.51 -3.50
N PRO A 480 9.20 3.81 -2.32
CA PRO A 480 10.18 4.89 -2.16
C PRO A 480 11.44 4.76 -3.02
N GLY A 481 11.76 3.56 -3.51
CA GLY A 481 12.88 3.33 -4.41
C GLY A 481 12.63 3.77 -5.86
N LEU A 482 11.40 4.03 -6.29
CA LEU A 482 11.09 4.46 -7.65
C LEU A 482 11.10 5.98 -7.74
N HIS A 483 11.83 6.54 -8.73
CA HIS A 483 12.04 7.99 -8.83
C HIS A 483 11.74 8.52 -10.24
N GLN A 484 10.81 9.46 -10.34
CA GLN A 484 10.41 10.18 -11.56
C GLN A 484 11.44 11.25 -11.98
N ALA A 485 12.35 11.63 -11.07
CA ALA A 485 13.39 12.62 -11.32
C ALA A 485 14.82 12.04 -11.22
N ARG A 486 15.83 12.86 -11.50
CA ARG A 486 17.22 12.43 -11.58
C ARG A 486 17.78 12.31 -10.17
N PRO A 487 18.87 11.55 -9.94
CA PRO A 487 19.46 11.43 -8.61
C PRO A 487 19.76 12.77 -7.92
N GLN A 488 20.21 13.79 -8.67
CA GLN A 488 20.49 15.12 -8.11
C GLN A 488 19.26 15.88 -7.63
N ASP A 489 18.07 15.51 -8.10
CA ASP A 489 16.80 16.14 -7.71
C ASP A 489 16.32 15.67 -6.32
N TYR A 490 17.00 14.69 -5.70
CA TYR A 490 16.67 14.14 -4.38
C TYR A 490 17.78 14.38 -3.35
N ALA A 491 17.42 14.47 -2.07
CA ALA A 491 18.38 14.45 -0.97
C ALA A 491 19.13 13.11 -0.94
N ARG A 492 20.41 13.13 -0.57
CA ARG A 492 21.29 11.94 -0.60
C ARG A 492 20.73 10.81 0.26
N GLU A 493 20.12 11.16 1.38
CA GLU A 493 19.58 10.23 2.37
C GLU A 493 18.36 9.45 1.83
N CYS A 494 17.64 9.99 0.84
CA CYS A 494 16.57 9.28 0.13
C CYS A 494 17.12 8.20 -0.81
N LEU A 495 18.37 8.32 -1.25
CA LEU A 495 18.99 7.45 -2.25
C LEU A 495 19.75 6.26 -1.65
N GLN A 496 19.31 5.75 -0.49
CA GLN A 496 19.96 4.60 0.14
C GLN A 496 19.67 3.27 -0.57
N TYR A 497 18.50 3.14 -1.18
CA TYR A 497 18.09 1.94 -1.90
C TYR A 497 17.26 2.26 -3.15
N PRO A 498 17.82 3.01 -4.13
CA PRO A 498 17.07 3.39 -5.32
C PRO A 498 16.85 2.17 -6.23
N ILE A 499 15.65 2.06 -6.78
CA ILE A 499 15.23 1.08 -7.77
C ILE A 499 15.25 1.69 -9.16
N SER A 500 14.82 2.93 -9.33
CA SER A 500 14.82 3.58 -10.64
C SER A 500 15.14 5.08 -10.58
N PHE A 501 15.51 5.64 -11.73
CA PHE A 501 15.60 7.08 -11.97
C PHE A 501 15.14 7.44 -13.38
N HIS A 502 14.63 8.67 -13.53
CA HIS A 502 14.24 9.27 -14.81
C HIS A 502 14.62 10.76 -14.81
N LYS A 503 15.13 11.39 -15.86
CA LYS A 503 15.37 10.97 -17.24
C LYS A 503 16.81 11.24 -17.64
N PHE A 504 17.21 10.80 -18.83
CA PHE A 504 18.55 10.99 -19.39
C PHE A 504 18.95 12.45 -19.66
N THR A 505 18.07 13.42 -19.41
CA THR A 505 18.38 14.84 -19.64
C THR A 505 19.37 15.36 -18.60
N ASP A 506 20.44 16.01 -19.06
CA ASP A 506 21.51 16.61 -18.25
C ASP A 506 22.26 15.62 -17.35
N ILE A 507 22.30 14.33 -17.72
CA ILE A 507 23.07 13.29 -17.03
C ILE A 507 23.79 12.38 -18.04
N ASP A 508 24.84 11.70 -17.59
CA ASP A 508 25.33 10.49 -18.26
C ASP A 508 24.58 9.28 -17.69
N PRO A 509 23.66 8.65 -18.45
CA PRO A 509 22.83 7.57 -17.92
C PRO A 509 23.63 6.30 -17.62
N ARG A 510 24.73 6.01 -18.32
CA ARG A 510 25.56 4.83 -18.02
C ARG A 510 26.32 5.05 -16.72
N HIS A 511 26.84 6.25 -16.51
CA HIS A 511 27.48 6.61 -15.23
C HIS A 511 26.49 6.56 -14.07
N VAL A 512 25.28 7.10 -14.23
CA VAL A 512 24.23 7.05 -13.21
C VAL A 512 23.86 5.60 -12.88
N TYR A 513 23.67 4.75 -13.90
CA TYR A 513 23.38 3.32 -13.69
C TYR A 513 24.44 2.65 -12.84
N ARG A 514 25.72 2.75 -13.25
CA ARG A 514 26.84 2.12 -12.54
C ARG A 514 27.03 2.65 -11.12
N THR A 515 26.72 3.92 -10.89
CA THR A 515 26.92 4.57 -9.58
C THR A 515 25.83 4.22 -8.58
N TYR A 516 24.57 4.15 -9.02
CA TYR A 516 23.42 4.06 -8.11
C TYR A 516 22.63 2.76 -8.21
N LEU A 517 22.57 2.12 -9.37
CA LEU A 517 21.59 1.06 -9.67
C LEU A 517 22.21 -0.30 -9.96
N ALA A 518 23.44 -0.34 -10.49
CA ALA A 518 24.18 -1.57 -10.68
C ALA A 518 24.49 -2.23 -9.33
N ASP A 519 24.38 -3.55 -9.28
CA ASP A 519 24.80 -4.33 -8.12
C ASP A 519 26.29 -4.71 -8.23
N ASP A 520 26.93 -5.00 -7.10
CA ASP A 520 28.37 -5.33 -7.04
C ASP A 520 28.78 -6.50 -7.96
N GLU A 521 27.87 -7.45 -8.23
CA GLU A 521 28.11 -8.56 -9.16
C GLU A 521 28.09 -8.13 -10.64
N GLU A 522 27.36 -7.08 -10.98
CA GLU A 522 27.34 -6.54 -12.36
C GLU A 522 28.55 -5.66 -12.63
N SER A 523 29.05 -4.93 -11.62
CA SER A 523 30.23 -4.07 -11.74
C SER A 523 31.52 -4.87 -11.92
N GLU A 524 31.67 -6.04 -11.29
CA GLU A 524 32.83 -6.93 -11.49
C GLU A 524 32.87 -7.60 -12.87
N ILE A 525 31.71 -7.81 -13.51
CA ILE A 525 31.62 -8.43 -14.84
C ILE A 525 31.97 -7.42 -15.94
N ASP A 526 31.53 -6.17 -15.82
CA ASP A 526 31.87 -5.09 -16.76
C ASP A 526 33.40 -4.90 -16.85
N ILE A 527 34.10 -4.89 -15.70
CA ILE A 527 35.57 -4.77 -15.63
C ILE A 527 36.27 -5.95 -16.32
N ARG A 528 35.71 -7.16 -16.27
CA ARG A 528 36.27 -8.34 -16.93
C ARG A 528 35.97 -8.42 -18.42
N SER A 529 34.99 -7.67 -18.91
CA SER A 529 34.67 -7.59 -20.35
C SER A 529 35.40 -6.45 -21.08
N GLU A 530 35.93 -5.47 -20.34
CA GLU A 530 36.78 -4.38 -20.85
C GLU A 530 38.29 -4.69 -20.79
N LEU A 531 38.70 -5.80 -20.17
CA LEU A 531 40.06 -6.36 -20.17
C LEU A 531 40.17 -7.54 -21.13
#